data_AF-A0A199P0X3-F1
#
_entry.id   AF-A0A199P0X3-F1
#
_cell.length_a   1.000
_cell.length_b   1.000
_cell.length_c   1.000
_cell.angle_alpha   90.00
_cell.angle_beta   90.00
_cell.angle_gamma   90.00
#
_symmetry.space_group_name_H-M   'P 1'
#
loop_
_entity.id
_entity.type
_entity.pdbx_description
1 polymer ?
#
loop_
_entity_poly.entity_id
_entity_poly.type
_entity_poly.pdbx_seq_one_letter_code
_entity_poly.pdbx_strand_id
1 'polypeptide(L)'
;MRDRLRCSWRFRQGAGEAQPTQVLPDGCVDLIWDGRALFVAGPDHCASSAALAPGSVLSGVRLAPGYATLTAAALQAGYGDAPHLVRDSRQLTGLNPRELVRRHAR
;
A
#
# COMPACT_ATOMS: atom_id res chain seq x y z
N MET A 1 3.80 -8.14 -12.32
CA MET A 1 3.15 -7.21 -11.37
C MET A 1 2.13 -6.26 -12.02
N ARG A 2 2.38 -5.69 -13.21
CA ARG A 2 1.43 -4.76 -13.87
C ARG A 2 0.01 -5.33 -14.01
N ASP A 3 -0.12 -6.60 -14.32
CA ASP A 3 -1.43 -7.25 -14.54
C ASP A 3 -2.25 -7.48 -13.27
N ARG A 4 -1.68 -7.13 -12.09
CA ARG A 4 -2.38 -7.19 -10.80
C ARG A 4 -2.62 -5.82 -10.18
N LEU A 5 -2.20 -4.72 -10.82
CA LEU A 5 -2.53 -3.38 -10.35
C LEU A 5 -4.02 -3.10 -10.64
N ARG A 6 -4.82 -2.91 -9.60
CA ARG A 6 -6.27 -2.68 -9.72
C ARG A 6 -6.58 -1.21 -9.96
N CYS A 7 -6.04 -0.35 -9.12
CA CYS A 7 -6.23 1.09 -9.19
C CYS A 7 -5.13 1.80 -8.39
N SER A 8 -5.13 3.12 -8.51
CA SER A 8 -4.44 4.01 -7.59
C SER A 8 -5.46 4.77 -6.74
N TRP A 9 -4.98 5.34 -5.65
CA TRP A 9 -5.80 6.15 -4.78
C TRP A 9 -4.97 7.24 -4.11
N ARG A 10 -5.67 8.29 -3.68
CA ARG A 10 -5.12 9.36 -2.83
C ARG A 10 -6.08 9.61 -1.70
N PHE A 11 -5.56 9.69 -0.48
CA PHE A 11 -6.30 10.00 0.73
C PHE A 11 -5.73 11.27 1.35
N ARG A 12 -6.60 12.13 1.88
CA ARG A 12 -6.21 13.32 2.62
C ARG A 12 -6.93 13.32 3.97
N GLN A 13 -6.17 13.30 5.05
CA GLN A 13 -6.70 13.49 6.38
C GLN A 13 -7.13 14.95 6.53
N GLY A 14 -8.34 15.17 7.07
CA GLY A 14 -8.82 16.51 7.42
C GLY A 14 -7.90 17.23 8.41
N ALA A 15 -8.05 18.55 8.51
CA ALA A 15 -7.29 19.38 9.46
C ALA A 15 -7.88 19.39 10.88
N GLY A 16 -9.09 18.85 11.07
CA GLY A 16 -9.74 18.72 12.37
C GLY A 16 -9.23 17.54 13.19
N GLU A 17 -9.82 17.34 14.37
CA GLU A 17 -9.52 16.22 15.25
C GLU A 17 -9.71 14.89 14.49
N ALA A 18 -8.63 14.12 14.36
CA ALA A 18 -8.59 12.98 13.46
C ALA A 18 -9.20 11.74 14.13
N GLN A 19 -10.39 11.34 13.68
CA GLN A 19 -10.88 9.99 13.94
C GLN A 19 -10.06 8.98 13.12
N PRO A 20 -9.71 7.81 13.69
CA PRO A 20 -8.99 6.77 12.96
C PRO A 20 -9.76 6.34 11.71
N THR A 21 -9.07 6.27 10.57
CA THR A 21 -9.65 5.79 9.32
C THR A 21 -9.78 4.28 9.37
N GLN A 22 -10.98 3.75 9.13
CA GLN A 22 -11.19 2.31 9.02
C GLN A 22 -10.74 1.79 7.66
N VAL A 23 -9.85 0.82 7.67
CA VAL A 23 -9.45 0.02 6.51
C VAL A 23 -10.26 -1.29 6.56
N LEU A 24 -11.06 -1.53 5.52
CA LEU A 24 -11.91 -2.72 5.44
C LEU A 24 -11.12 -3.95 4.98
N PRO A 25 -11.48 -5.17 5.41
CA PRO A 25 -10.81 -6.40 5.02
C PRO A 25 -11.20 -6.82 3.60
N ASP A 26 -10.65 -6.14 2.60
CA ASP A 26 -10.92 -6.38 1.19
C ASP A 26 -9.92 -7.36 0.52
N GLY A 27 -9.00 -7.92 1.31
CA GLY A 27 -7.97 -8.85 0.86
C GLY A 27 -6.98 -8.27 -0.16
N CYS A 28 -7.00 -6.95 -0.38
CA CYS A 28 -6.08 -6.26 -1.27
C CYS A 28 -4.75 -5.97 -0.55
N VAL A 29 -3.70 -5.77 -1.33
CA VAL A 29 -2.41 -5.27 -0.83
C VAL A 29 -2.21 -3.87 -1.38
N ASP A 30 -1.93 -2.90 -0.51
CA ASP A 30 -1.67 -1.51 -0.88
C ASP A 30 -0.19 -1.16 -0.65
N LEU A 31 0.46 -0.58 -1.66
CA LEU A 31 1.73 0.13 -1.48
C LEU A 31 1.41 1.60 -1.25
N ILE A 32 1.81 2.15 -0.11
CA ILE A 32 1.35 3.45 0.37
C ILE A 32 2.54 4.36 0.64
N TRP A 33 2.46 5.59 0.13
CA TRP A 33 3.43 6.68 0.34
C TRP A 33 2.80 7.82 1.14
N ASP A 34 3.43 8.23 2.24
CA ASP A 34 2.96 9.33 3.11
C ASP A 34 3.62 10.69 2.86
N GLY A 35 4.51 10.79 1.85
CA GLY A 35 5.35 11.97 1.62
C GLY A 35 6.80 11.80 2.06
N ARG A 36 7.10 10.81 2.92
CA ARG A 36 8.42 10.58 3.53
C ARG A 36 8.87 9.12 3.42
N ALA A 37 7.96 8.18 3.63
CA ALA A 37 8.21 6.75 3.67
C ALA A 37 7.19 5.97 2.86
N LEU A 38 7.63 4.80 2.38
CA LEU A 38 6.75 3.81 1.77
C LEU A 38 6.51 2.67 2.75
N PHE A 39 5.29 2.18 2.79
CA PHE A 39 4.90 1.01 3.55
C PHE A 39 3.90 0.16 2.76
N VAL A 40 3.73 -1.07 3.21
CA VAL A 40 2.80 -2.04 2.64
C VAL A 40 1.70 -2.32 3.65
N ALA A 41 0.44 -2.32 3.21
CA ALA A 41 -0.71 -2.73 4.00
C ALA A 41 -1.42 -3.92 3.34
N GLY A 42 -2.01 -4.79 4.15
CA GLY A 42 -2.71 -5.99 3.70
C GLY A 42 -1.82 -7.23 3.42
N PRO A 43 -2.42 -8.35 2.97
CA PRO A 43 -3.86 -8.55 2.76
C PRO A 43 -4.60 -8.61 4.11
N ASP A 44 -5.53 -7.67 4.32
CA ASP A 44 -6.22 -7.55 5.60
C ASP A 44 -7.44 -8.50 5.61
N HIS A 45 -7.50 -9.38 6.62
CA HIS A 45 -8.64 -10.28 6.86
C HIS A 45 -9.58 -9.78 7.97
N CYS A 46 -9.14 -8.79 8.73
CA CYS A 46 -9.93 -8.08 9.73
C CYS A 46 -9.84 -6.58 9.45
N ALA A 47 -10.86 -5.82 9.87
CA ALA A 47 -10.79 -4.36 9.79
C ALA A 47 -9.62 -3.84 10.64
N SER A 48 -8.94 -2.83 10.12
CA SER A 48 -7.80 -2.18 10.78
C SER A 48 -8.04 -0.68 10.91
N SER A 49 -7.59 -0.09 12.03
CA SER A 49 -7.72 1.34 12.29
C SER A 49 -6.40 2.05 12.00
N ALA A 50 -6.39 2.95 11.00
CA ALA A 50 -5.24 3.78 10.68
C ALA A 50 -5.38 5.16 11.32
N ALA A 51 -4.50 5.48 12.27
CA ALA A 51 -4.40 6.82 12.86
C ALA A 51 -3.38 7.65 12.05
N LEU A 52 -3.84 8.74 11.44
CA LEU A 52 -3.03 9.64 10.63
C LEU A 52 -3.06 11.04 11.23
N ALA A 53 -1.92 11.71 11.25
CA ALA A 53 -1.85 13.08 11.73
C ALA A 53 -2.73 14.01 10.85
N PRO A 54 -3.39 15.03 11.43
CA PRO A 54 -4.15 16.00 10.67
C PRO A 54 -3.33 16.60 9.52
N GLY A 55 -3.96 16.75 8.35
CA GLY A 55 -3.30 17.24 7.14
C GLY A 55 -2.40 16.23 6.42
N SER A 56 -2.25 14.99 6.89
CA SER A 56 -1.52 13.94 6.17
C SER A 56 -2.14 13.69 4.79
N VAL A 57 -1.28 13.49 3.78
CA VAL A 57 -1.70 13.07 2.44
C VAL A 57 -1.01 11.75 2.12
N LEU A 58 -1.82 10.71 1.92
CA LEU A 58 -1.34 9.42 1.47
C LEU A 58 -1.65 9.25 -0.02
N SER A 59 -0.76 8.60 -0.74
CA SER A 59 -1.03 8.16 -2.11
C SER A 59 -0.56 6.72 -2.24
N GLY A 60 -1.37 5.89 -2.90
CA GLY A 60 -1.11 4.46 -2.98
C GLY A 60 -1.49 3.83 -4.30
N VAL A 61 -0.97 2.63 -4.50
CA VAL A 61 -1.40 1.73 -5.56
C VAL A 61 -1.93 0.44 -4.94
N ARG A 62 -3.09 0.02 -5.41
CA ARG A 62 -3.77 -1.18 -4.95
C ARG A 62 -3.49 -2.34 -5.88
N LEU A 63 -3.00 -3.43 -5.31
CA LEU A 63 -2.90 -4.72 -5.97
C LEU A 63 -4.18 -5.52 -5.75
N ALA A 64 -4.61 -6.22 -6.80
CA ALA A 64 -5.80 -7.06 -6.78
C ALA A 64 -5.71 -8.15 -5.70
N PRO A 65 -6.86 -8.54 -5.10
CA PRO A 65 -6.90 -9.56 -4.06
C PRO A 65 -6.49 -10.95 -4.58
N GLY A 66 -6.26 -11.88 -3.66
CA GLY A 66 -5.88 -13.26 -3.97
C GLY A 66 -4.49 -13.66 -3.45
N TYR A 67 -3.92 -12.88 -2.53
CA TYR A 67 -2.77 -13.29 -1.74
C TYR A 67 -3.26 -13.73 -0.36
N ALA A 68 -2.93 -14.97 0.04
CA ALA A 68 -3.31 -15.48 1.35
C ALA A 68 -2.54 -14.80 2.51
N THR A 69 -1.32 -14.33 2.22
CA THR A 69 -0.45 -13.63 3.16
C THR A 69 0.46 -12.66 2.42
N LEU A 70 1.07 -11.71 3.13
CA LEU A 70 2.10 -10.84 2.57
C LEU A 70 3.33 -11.65 2.10
N THR A 71 3.64 -12.76 2.75
CA THR A 71 4.69 -13.70 2.29
C THR A 71 4.31 -14.37 0.98
N ALA A 72 3.04 -14.76 0.80
CA ALA A 72 2.58 -15.29 -0.49
C ALA A 72 2.68 -14.23 -1.61
N ALA A 73 2.39 -12.97 -1.29
CA ALA A 73 2.62 -11.84 -2.20
C ALA A 73 4.11 -11.65 -2.51
N ALA A 74 4.98 -11.75 -1.49
CA ALA A 74 6.43 -11.69 -1.61
C ALA A 74 6.99 -12.80 -2.52
N LEU A 75 6.59 -14.05 -2.29
CA LEU A 75 7.03 -15.21 -3.06
C LEU A 75 6.60 -15.10 -4.53
N GLN A 76 5.35 -14.70 -4.81
CA GLN A 76 4.91 -14.47 -6.19
C GLN A 76 5.63 -13.29 -6.86
N ALA A 77 6.11 -12.34 -6.07
CA ALA A 77 6.94 -11.23 -6.53
C ALA A 77 8.43 -11.62 -6.67
N GLY A 78 8.81 -12.87 -6.34
CA GLY A 78 10.18 -13.39 -6.45
C GLY A 78 11.05 -13.18 -5.21
N TYR A 79 10.47 -12.80 -4.07
CA TYR A 79 11.18 -12.62 -2.80
C TYR A 79 11.10 -13.85 -1.91
N GLY A 80 12.16 -14.11 -1.15
CA GLY A 80 12.19 -15.21 -0.19
C GLY A 80 11.19 -15.05 0.97
N ASP A 81 10.90 -13.81 1.37
CA ASP A 81 10.00 -13.51 2.50
C ASP A 81 9.39 -12.09 2.43
N ALA A 82 8.41 -11.84 3.31
CA ALA A 82 7.72 -10.56 3.42
C ALA A 82 8.63 -9.40 3.86
N PRO A 83 9.56 -9.53 4.83
CA PRO A 83 10.52 -8.48 5.14
C PRO A 83 11.35 -8.00 3.94
N HIS A 84 11.80 -8.92 3.07
CA HIS A 84 12.51 -8.57 1.84
C HIS A 84 11.61 -7.83 0.86
N LEU A 85 10.36 -8.26 0.65
CA LEU A 85 9.38 -7.52 -0.14
C LEU A 85 9.12 -6.11 0.42
N VAL A 86 8.95 -5.97 1.73
CA VAL A 86 8.71 -4.67 2.39
C VAL A 86 9.90 -3.73 2.15
N ARG A 87 11.12 -4.26 2.26
CA ARG A 87 12.38 -3.52 2.02
C ARG A 87 12.60 -3.17 0.55
N ASP A 88 12.27 -4.09 -0.36
CA ASP A 88 12.51 -4.00 -1.80
C ASP A 88 11.28 -3.60 -2.61
N SER A 89 10.20 -3.17 -1.96
CA SER A 89 9.13 -2.37 -2.57
C SER A 89 9.68 -1.20 -3.41
N ARG A 90 10.93 -0.79 -3.14
CA ARG A 90 11.76 0.12 -3.93
C ARG A 90 12.21 -0.37 -5.32
N GLN A 91 12.36 -1.68 -5.56
CA GLN A 91 12.87 -2.27 -6.81
C GLN A 91 11.78 -2.87 -7.72
N LEU A 92 10.62 -3.24 -7.18
CA LEU A 92 9.59 -4.08 -7.83
C LEU A 92 8.98 -3.61 -9.15
N THR A 93 9.11 -2.33 -9.50
CA THR A 93 8.40 -1.77 -10.67
C THR A 93 9.32 -1.21 -11.74
N GLY A 94 10.64 -1.34 -11.56
CA GLY A 94 11.64 -0.59 -12.33
C GLY A 94 11.55 0.92 -12.11
N LEU A 95 10.64 1.34 -11.23
CA LEU A 95 10.36 2.70 -10.82
C LEU A 95 10.52 2.74 -9.31
N ASN A 96 11.09 3.83 -8.80
CA ASN A 96 11.07 4.03 -7.35
C ASN A 96 9.61 4.22 -6.89
N PRO A 97 9.29 3.97 -5.61
CA PRO A 97 7.91 3.97 -5.15
C PRO A 97 7.22 5.33 -5.29
N ARG A 98 7.98 6.43 -5.14
CA ARG A 98 7.51 7.78 -5.41
C ARG A 98 7.07 7.94 -6.87
N GLU A 99 7.80 7.33 -7.80
CA GLU A 99 7.50 7.32 -9.22
C GLU A 99 6.32 6.41 -9.57
N LEU A 100 6.23 5.23 -8.95
CA LEU A 100 5.08 4.34 -9.09
C LEU A 100 3.79 5.02 -8.64
N VAL A 101 3.80 5.58 -7.42
CA VAL A 101 2.67 6.32 -6.88
C VAL A 101 2.40 7.58 -7.73
N ARG A 102 3.40 8.36 -8.14
CA ARG A 102 3.17 9.54 -8.99
C ARG A 102 2.57 9.21 -10.35
N ARG A 103 2.98 8.11 -10.98
CA ARG A 103 2.47 7.72 -12.30
C ARG A 103 1.04 7.21 -12.24
N HIS A 104 0.66 6.60 -11.12
CA HIS A 104 -0.64 5.97 -11.01
C HIS A 104 -1.64 6.78 -10.18
N ALA A 105 -1.26 7.50 -9.12
CA ALA A 105 -2.14 8.31 -8.25
C ALA A 105 -2.68 9.61 -8.90
N ARG A 106 -3.12 9.53 -10.15
CA ARG A 106 -3.88 10.60 -10.82
C ARG A 106 -5.32 10.60 -10.36
#